data_AF-A0A1F2P789-F1
#
_entry.id   AF-A0A1F2P789-F1
#
_cell.length_a   1.000
_cell.length_b   1.000
_cell.length_c   1.000
_cell.angle_alpha   90.00
_cell.angle_beta   90.00
_cell.angle_gamma   90.00
#
_symmetry.space_group_name_H-M   'P 1'
#
loop_
_entity.id
_entity.type
_entity.pdbx_description
1 polymer ?
#
loop_
_entity_poly.entity_id
_entity_poly.type
_entity_poly.pdbx_seq_one_letter_code
_entity_poly.pdbx_strand_id
1 'polypeptide(L)'
;MKKLHGEDAVSSLVGALLLLAIFVSFIAMLQVHSVPVWNREVEYGHMDTLYNDFSNFKVAVEDSVIYNLPKSASIHMGTRYPTRVLLRNPQSHSSGTLTIVNNSWVNISYGGKKIAIQTATLSFEPNHLYADTPTLVYEYGTVIRSYSNANVTTDDQSIIREGRITIPVILTGENLTSISGSEVREVNLNPATEALPIIINPPGDVNITLTTSYPDVWKRLLDDIPNTNVSGNTIFINRTGIKEIRYPENATASGLYAGLIRISNESTAKSVRLYPKAILDNTSTGYWLDLGEVTMFRYDDGKTYRNKQTWRNTPPFPNPNVYFSFYFDSPIPQNARIINATLVNKYAKSDGNITCEVKIYNSTSESDYIPLTYPLTYPSLTCGEYIRTTDDLNNLSVKLFGYNTYTLASPDYTYHDLTYIEITYI
;
A
#
# COMPACT_ATOMS: atom_id res chain seq x y z
N MET A 1 -10.82 6.35 105.34
CA MET A 1 -11.04 5.74 104.01
C MET A 1 -11.02 6.88 102.98
N LYS A 2 -9.94 7.00 102.21
CA LYS A 2 -9.67 8.16 101.33
C LYS A 2 -10.32 7.88 99.96
N LYS A 3 -11.39 8.61 99.60
CA LYS A 3 -11.98 8.57 98.25
C LYS A 3 -11.06 9.37 97.31
N LEU A 4 -10.41 8.69 96.37
CA LEU A 4 -9.78 9.32 95.21
C LEU A 4 -10.90 9.66 94.21
N HIS A 5 -11.14 10.94 93.96
CA HIS A 5 -12.06 11.40 92.91
C HIS A 5 -11.40 11.19 91.55
N GLY A 6 -12.03 10.41 90.68
CA GLY A 6 -11.56 10.07 89.32
C GLY A 6 -12.22 10.91 88.23
N GLU A 7 -12.44 12.21 88.47
CA GLU A 7 -13.17 13.10 87.56
C GLU A 7 -12.24 14.00 86.71
N ASP A 8 -10.99 14.21 87.12
CA ASP A 8 -10.03 15.10 86.42
C ASP A 8 -9.48 14.51 85.10
N ALA A 9 -9.58 13.19 84.90
CA ALA A 9 -9.13 12.52 83.67
C ALA A 9 -10.20 12.44 82.57
N VAL A 10 -11.46 12.80 82.87
CA VAL A 10 -12.57 12.69 81.91
C VAL A 10 -12.50 13.81 80.88
N SER A 11 -12.18 15.03 81.30
CA SER A 11 -12.07 16.20 80.41
C SER A 11 -10.93 16.05 79.39
N SER A 12 -9.77 15.55 79.83
CA SER A 12 -8.61 15.29 78.95
C SER A 12 -8.89 14.17 77.95
N LEU A 13 -9.60 13.11 78.36
CA LEU A 13 -10.01 12.02 77.48
C LEU A 13 -11.00 12.51 76.40
N VAL A 14 -12.00 13.28 76.78
CA VAL A 14 -12.98 13.85 75.84
C VAL A 14 -12.29 14.78 74.84
N GLY A 15 -11.35 15.61 75.29
CA GLY A 15 -10.54 16.47 74.41
C GLY A 15 -9.69 15.67 73.41
N ALA A 16 -9.04 14.60 73.86
CA ALA A 16 -8.23 13.74 72.99
C ALA A 16 -9.07 13.00 71.94
N LEU A 17 -10.25 12.48 72.33
CA LEU A 17 -11.18 11.83 71.41
C LEU A 17 -11.71 12.82 70.35
N LEU A 18 -12.02 14.05 70.76
CA LEU A 18 -12.49 15.08 69.84
C LEU A 18 -11.40 15.49 68.84
N LEU A 19 -10.15 15.65 69.28
CA LEU A 19 -9.02 15.92 68.39
C LEU A 19 -8.79 14.76 67.41
N LEU A 20 -8.86 13.52 67.88
CA LEU A 20 -8.74 12.33 67.03
C LEU A 20 -9.88 12.29 65.99
N ALA A 21 -11.12 12.59 66.40
CA ALA A 21 -12.26 12.63 65.49
C ALA A 21 -12.07 13.69 64.39
N ILE A 22 -11.65 14.91 64.75
CA ILE A 22 -11.35 15.98 63.78
C ILE A 22 -10.24 15.53 62.82
N PHE A 23 -9.17 14.92 63.35
CA PHE A 23 -8.05 14.45 62.54
C PHE A 23 -8.48 13.37 61.54
N VAL A 24 -9.23 12.35 61.97
CA VAL A 24 -9.75 11.29 61.09
C VAL A 24 -10.73 11.87 60.07
N SER A 25 -11.61 12.78 60.46
CA SER A 25 -12.52 13.47 59.54
C SER A 25 -11.76 14.28 58.48
N PHE A 26 -10.67 14.94 58.86
CA PHE A 26 -9.82 15.66 57.92
C PHE A 26 -9.15 14.72 56.90
N ILE A 27 -8.60 13.58 57.35
CA ILE A 27 -8.04 12.56 56.45
C ILE A 27 -9.13 12.00 55.51
N ALA A 28 -10.33 11.75 56.02
CA ALA A 28 -11.45 11.31 55.19
C ALA A 28 -11.82 12.35 54.12
N MET A 29 -11.80 13.64 54.47
CA MET A 29 -12.04 14.73 53.51
C MET A 29 -10.98 14.77 52.41
N LEU A 30 -9.69 14.62 52.76
CA LEU A 30 -8.61 14.52 51.77
C LEU A 30 -8.79 13.29 50.85
N GLN A 31 -9.19 12.15 51.41
CA GLN A 31 -9.41 10.91 50.67
C GLN A 31 -10.54 11.04 49.64
N VAL A 32 -11.61 11.77 49.98
CA VAL A 32 -12.78 11.94 49.10
C VAL A 32 -12.60 13.05 48.08
N HIS A 33 -11.96 14.16 48.45
CA HIS A 33 -11.89 15.34 47.57
C HIS A 33 -10.53 15.54 46.89
N SER A 34 -9.42 15.26 47.58
CA SER A 34 -8.08 15.57 47.05
C SER A 34 -7.47 14.42 46.27
N VAL A 35 -7.58 13.19 46.77
CA VAL A 35 -7.00 12.00 46.11
C VAL A 35 -7.52 11.81 44.67
N PRO A 36 -8.83 11.92 44.39
CA PRO A 36 -9.33 11.80 43.02
C PRO A 36 -8.78 12.89 42.08
N VAL A 37 -8.66 14.13 42.57
CA VAL A 37 -8.13 15.25 41.78
C VAL A 37 -6.65 15.02 41.45
N TRP A 38 -5.85 14.55 42.42
CA TRP A 38 -4.45 14.25 42.16
C TRP A 38 -4.24 13.05 41.25
N ASN A 39 -5.09 12.02 41.32
CA ASN A 39 -5.00 10.86 40.43
C ASN A 39 -5.46 11.20 39.01
N ARG A 40 -6.44 12.09 38.87
CA ARG A 40 -6.85 12.64 37.57
C ARG A 40 -5.68 13.30 36.84
N GLU A 41 -4.86 14.07 37.55
CA GLU A 41 -3.65 14.69 36.97
C GLU A 41 -2.66 13.64 36.44
N VAL A 42 -2.45 12.55 37.20
CA VAL A 42 -1.58 11.44 36.79
C VAL A 42 -2.12 10.74 35.53
N GLU A 43 -3.43 10.59 35.40
CA GLU A 43 -4.07 10.00 34.23
C GLU A 43 -4.01 10.91 33.00
N TYR A 44 -4.19 12.22 33.16
CA TYR A 44 -3.96 13.17 32.06
C TYR A 44 -2.49 13.15 31.59
N GLY A 45 -1.52 13.12 32.52
CA GLY A 45 -0.11 12.98 32.16
C GLY A 45 0.22 11.65 31.46
N HIS A 46 -0.49 10.57 31.80
CA HIS A 46 -0.39 9.32 31.05
C HIS A 46 -0.96 9.47 29.63
N MET A 47 -2.05 10.22 29.47
CA MET A 47 -2.60 10.51 28.14
C MET A 47 -1.65 11.31 27.26
N ASP A 48 -0.93 12.28 27.83
CA ASP A 48 0.11 13.01 27.09
C ASP A 48 1.25 12.10 26.62
N THR A 49 1.64 11.14 27.46
CA THR A 49 2.60 10.09 27.07
C THR A 49 2.04 9.26 25.90
N LEU A 50 0.80 8.81 25.98
CA LEU A 50 0.14 8.03 24.93
C LEU A 50 0.01 8.79 23.60
N TYR A 51 -0.23 10.10 23.63
CA TYR A 51 -0.22 10.91 22.40
C TYR A 51 1.14 10.90 21.72
N ASN A 52 2.22 11.04 22.49
CA ASN A 52 3.58 10.95 21.96
C ASN A 52 3.87 9.55 21.43
N ASP A 53 3.43 8.49 22.12
CA ASP A 53 3.57 7.11 21.67
C ASP A 53 2.87 6.87 20.32
N PHE A 54 1.65 7.36 20.14
CA PHE A 54 0.91 7.26 18.87
C PHE A 54 1.53 8.12 17.76
N SER A 55 2.09 9.28 18.09
CA SER A 55 2.87 10.09 17.15
C SER A 55 4.14 9.35 16.71
N ASN A 56 4.84 8.69 17.63
CA ASN A 56 6.01 7.87 17.32
C ASN A 56 5.62 6.65 16.49
N PHE A 57 4.46 6.03 16.76
CA PHE A 57 3.92 4.94 15.96
C PHE A 57 3.61 5.37 14.52
N LYS A 58 3.01 6.55 14.33
CA LYS A 58 2.79 7.15 13.01
C LYS A 58 4.11 7.30 12.25
N VAL A 59 5.14 7.87 12.89
CA VAL A 59 6.48 7.99 12.29
C VAL A 59 7.06 6.61 11.97
N ALA A 60 6.92 5.62 12.86
CA ALA A 60 7.41 4.26 12.64
C ALA A 60 6.74 3.58 11.43
N VAL A 61 5.44 3.81 11.20
CA VAL A 61 4.73 3.31 10.00
C VAL A 61 5.33 3.93 8.74
N GLU A 62 5.50 5.25 8.71
CA GLU A 62 6.06 5.96 7.55
C GLU A 62 7.52 5.53 7.27
N ASP A 63 8.35 5.53 8.30
CA ASP A 63 9.76 5.14 8.25
C ASP A 63 9.95 3.70 7.79
N SER A 64 9.10 2.79 8.26
CA SER A 64 9.22 1.37 7.91
C SER A 64 9.08 1.17 6.41
N VAL A 65 8.15 1.91 5.77
CA VAL A 65 7.95 1.84 4.32
C VAL A 65 9.02 2.61 3.55
N ILE A 66 9.38 3.83 3.99
CA ILE A 66 10.34 4.68 3.27
C ILE A 66 11.72 4.03 3.23
N TYR A 67 12.17 3.47 4.34
CA TYR A 67 13.49 2.84 4.45
C TYR A 67 13.46 1.33 4.14
N ASN A 68 12.27 0.76 3.95
CA ASN A 68 12.07 -0.68 3.76
C ASN A 68 12.76 -1.52 4.85
N LEU A 69 12.60 -1.11 6.11
CA LEU A 69 13.21 -1.75 7.28
C LEU A 69 12.16 -1.94 8.40
N PRO A 70 12.28 -3.00 9.21
CA PRO A 70 11.44 -3.15 10.38
C PRO A 70 11.62 -1.98 11.36
N LYS A 71 10.50 -1.52 11.95
CA LYS A 71 10.46 -0.47 12.97
C LYS A 71 9.60 -0.93 14.15
N SER A 72 9.82 -0.34 15.31
CA SER A 72 9.00 -0.59 16.49
C SER A 72 8.60 0.73 17.14
N ALA A 73 7.43 0.72 17.78
CA ALA A 73 6.98 1.82 18.62
C ALA A 73 6.52 1.28 19.97
N SER A 74 6.86 2.00 21.03
CA SER A 74 6.46 1.66 22.40
C SER A 74 5.13 2.34 22.73
N ILE A 75 4.20 1.60 23.33
CA ILE A 75 2.93 2.10 23.84
C ILE A 75 2.90 1.86 25.36
N HIS A 76 2.83 2.92 26.15
CA HIS A 76 2.70 2.85 27.60
C HIS A 76 1.25 2.49 27.95
N MET A 77 0.97 1.23 28.28
CA MET A 77 -0.43 0.77 28.46
C MET A 77 -1.04 1.16 29.82
N GLY A 78 -0.25 1.67 30.77
CA GLY A 78 -0.75 2.06 32.08
C GLY A 78 0.23 2.95 32.84
N THR A 79 -0.26 3.54 33.91
CA THR A 79 0.53 4.38 34.82
C THR A 79 0.31 4.00 36.28
N ARG A 80 1.31 4.21 37.13
CA ARG A 80 1.25 3.89 38.56
C ARG A 80 0.83 5.12 39.37
N TYR A 81 -0.13 4.95 40.27
CA TYR A 81 -0.53 6.03 41.16
C TYR A 81 0.51 6.22 42.27
N PRO A 82 0.93 7.46 42.56
CA PRO A 82 1.87 7.74 43.63
C PRO A 82 1.38 7.25 44.99
N THR A 83 2.29 6.70 45.79
CA THR A 83 2.02 6.36 47.19
C THR A 83 1.90 7.63 48.02
N ARG A 84 0.93 7.66 48.95
CA ARG A 84 0.65 8.83 49.79
C ARG A 84 0.56 8.42 51.25
N VAL A 85 1.19 9.20 52.14
CA VAL A 85 1.20 8.93 53.60
C VAL A 85 -0.22 9.07 54.14
N LEU A 86 -0.70 8.07 54.88
CA LEU A 86 -2.05 7.99 55.47
C LEU A 86 -3.23 7.96 54.49
N LEU A 87 -2.98 7.98 53.18
CA LEU A 87 -4.00 7.93 52.13
C LEU A 87 -3.86 6.65 51.31
N ARG A 88 -4.95 6.26 50.62
CA ARG A 88 -4.99 5.03 49.83
C ARG A 88 -5.53 5.32 48.43
N ASN A 89 -4.94 4.68 47.42
CA ASN A 89 -5.56 4.57 46.11
C ASN A 89 -6.25 3.18 46.05
N PRO A 90 -7.53 3.10 45.64
CA PRO A 90 -8.23 1.82 45.46
C PRO A 90 -7.50 0.85 44.53
N GLN A 91 -6.84 1.39 43.50
CA GLN A 91 -5.95 0.67 42.58
C GLN A 91 -4.54 1.25 42.69
N SER A 92 -3.51 0.44 42.49
CA SER A 92 -2.11 0.90 42.50
C SER A 92 -1.63 1.42 41.14
N HIS A 93 -2.32 1.06 40.05
CA HIS A 93 -2.02 1.48 38.70
C HIS A 93 -3.29 1.50 37.84
N SER A 94 -3.25 2.25 36.74
CA SER A 94 -4.18 2.10 35.61
C SER A 94 -3.67 1.02 34.64
N SER A 95 -4.53 0.64 33.72
CA SER A 95 -4.24 -0.28 32.61
C SER A 95 -4.91 0.26 31.36
N GLY A 96 -4.80 -0.48 30.27
CA GLY A 96 -5.55 -0.19 29.05
C GLY A 96 -5.53 -1.36 28.10
N THR A 97 -6.26 -1.20 27.01
CA THR A 97 -6.46 -2.24 26.01
C THR A 97 -6.05 -1.72 24.65
N LEU A 98 -5.00 -2.31 24.08
CA LEU A 98 -4.57 -2.10 22.71
C LEU A 98 -5.32 -3.08 21.81
N THR A 99 -6.04 -2.57 20.82
CA THR A 99 -6.85 -3.34 19.90
C THR A 99 -6.50 -3.00 18.46
N ILE A 100 -6.20 -4.03 17.67
CA ILE A 100 -5.92 -3.95 16.25
C ILE A 100 -7.03 -4.71 15.52
N VAL A 101 -7.76 -4.03 14.64
CA VAL A 101 -8.91 -4.60 13.94
C VAL A 101 -8.75 -4.40 12.45
N ASN A 102 -8.83 -5.49 11.68
CA ASN A 102 -8.78 -5.45 10.22
C ASN A 102 -10.16 -5.14 9.62
N ASN A 103 -10.71 -3.96 9.97
CA ASN A 103 -12.09 -3.56 9.67
C ASN A 103 -12.22 -2.55 8.52
N SER A 104 -11.10 -2.09 7.95
CA SER A 104 -11.11 -1.01 6.98
C SER A 104 -10.61 -1.47 5.61
N TRP A 105 -11.02 -0.75 4.57
CA TRP A 105 -10.73 -1.05 3.18
C TRP A 105 -10.35 0.20 2.43
N VAL A 106 -9.33 0.08 1.58
CA VAL A 106 -8.98 1.04 0.55
C VAL A 106 -9.27 0.40 -0.80
N ASN A 107 -10.28 0.91 -1.50
CA ASN A 107 -10.62 0.45 -2.84
C ASN A 107 -10.17 1.47 -3.88
N ILE A 108 -9.46 1.02 -4.90
CA ILE A 108 -8.97 1.84 -6.00
C ILE A 108 -9.58 1.31 -7.29
N SER A 109 -10.33 2.15 -8.00
CA SER A 109 -10.96 1.80 -9.28
C SER A 109 -10.36 2.65 -10.39
N TYR A 110 -9.90 2.01 -11.46
CA TYR A 110 -9.28 2.66 -12.63
C TYR A 110 -9.58 1.85 -13.89
N GLY A 111 -9.97 2.49 -15.01
CA GLY A 111 -10.16 1.82 -16.31
C GLY A 111 -11.04 0.54 -16.27
N GLY A 112 -12.05 0.49 -15.41
CA GLY A 112 -12.91 -0.69 -15.21
C GLY A 112 -12.34 -1.79 -14.29
N LYS A 113 -11.07 -1.69 -13.89
CA LYS A 113 -10.40 -2.58 -12.92
C LYS A 113 -10.55 -2.05 -11.49
N LYS A 114 -10.47 -2.96 -10.51
CA LYS A 114 -10.59 -2.66 -9.08
C LYS A 114 -9.48 -3.35 -8.29
N ILE A 115 -8.92 -2.63 -7.33
CA ILE A 115 -7.96 -3.11 -6.33
C ILE A 115 -8.62 -2.89 -4.97
N ALA A 116 -8.59 -3.90 -4.11
CA ALA A 116 -9.09 -3.83 -2.75
C ALA A 116 -7.97 -4.19 -1.78
N ILE A 117 -7.62 -3.26 -0.91
CA ILE A 117 -6.57 -3.42 0.10
C ILE A 117 -7.24 -3.35 1.46
N GLN A 118 -7.14 -4.43 2.22
CA GLN A 118 -7.68 -4.49 3.57
C GLN A 118 -6.67 -3.88 4.53
N THR A 119 -7.13 -3.03 5.44
CA THR A 119 -6.27 -2.33 6.38
C THR A 119 -6.81 -2.36 7.79
N ALA A 120 -5.89 -2.40 8.74
CA ALA A 120 -6.18 -2.43 10.15
C ALA A 120 -6.16 -1.05 10.79
N THR A 121 -7.10 -0.86 11.70
CA THR A 121 -7.16 0.27 12.62
C THR A 121 -6.49 -0.15 13.92
N LEU A 122 -5.55 0.65 14.42
CA LEU A 122 -4.94 0.45 15.73
C LEU A 122 -5.58 1.43 16.73
N SER A 123 -6.10 0.92 17.83
CA SER A 123 -6.78 1.71 18.86
C SER A 123 -6.29 1.35 20.26
N PHE A 124 -6.23 2.33 21.14
CA PHE A 124 -5.88 2.14 22.54
C PHE A 124 -6.91 2.81 23.44
N GLU A 125 -7.59 2.02 24.26
CA GLU A 125 -8.56 2.47 25.25
C GLU A 125 -7.91 2.43 26.64
N PRO A 126 -7.66 3.58 27.28
CA PRO A 126 -7.19 3.61 28.65
C PRO A 126 -8.31 3.20 29.63
N ASN A 127 -7.95 2.45 30.67
CA ASN A 127 -8.83 2.22 31.82
C ASN A 127 -8.51 3.25 32.91
N HIS A 128 -8.86 4.51 32.64
CA HIS A 128 -8.73 5.63 33.58
C HIS A 128 -10.00 5.75 34.44
N LEU A 129 -9.82 5.94 35.74
CA LEU A 129 -10.90 5.98 36.73
C LEU A 129 -11.27 7.40 37.16
N TYR A 130 -10.34 8.36 37.06
CA TYR A 130 -10.50 9.72 37.62
C TYR A 130 -10.56 10.82 36.56
N ALA A 131 -9.98 10.58 35.39
CA ALA A 131 -9.94 11.44 34.22
C ALA A 131 -10.85 10.89 33.12
N ASP A 132 -11.54 11.82 32.46
CA ASP A 132 -12.25 11.53 31.22
C ASP A 132 -11.26 11.65 30.06
N THR A 133 -10.80 10.51 29.55
CA THR A 133 -9.77 10.41 28.53
C THR A 133 -10.29 9.66 27.30
N PRO A 134 -9.85 10.05 26.08
CA PRO A 134 -10.37 9.46 24.86
C PRO A 134 -9.70 8.13 24.54
N THR A 135 -10.37 7.31 23.72
CA THR A 135 -9.68 6.23 23.00
C THR A 135 -8.82 6.85 21.90
N LEU A 136 -7.54 6.47 21.84
CA LEU A 136 -6.65 6.88 20.76
C LEU A 136 -6.76 5.91 19.59
N VAL A 137 -6.84 6.45 18.39
CA VAL A 137 -7.06 5.65 17.19
C VAL A 137 -6.14 6.13 16.08
N TYR A 138 -5.36 5.23 15.50
CA TYR A 138 -4.56 5.48 14.32
C TYR A 138 -5.31 4.96 13.09
N GLU A 139 -5.63 5.87 12.16
CA GLU A 139 -6.32 5.56 10.90
C GLU A 139 -5.71 6.39 9.76
N TYR A 140 -5.28 5.74 8.67
CA TYR A 140 -4.74 6.38 7.47
C TYR A 140 -3.67 7.48 7.70
N GLY A 141 -2.78 7.30 8.69
CA GLY A 141 -1.75 8.29 9.03
C GLY A 141 -2.24 9.43 9.93
N THR A 142 -3.46 9.36 10.47
CA THR A 142 -4.03 10.35 11.37
C THR A 142 -4.27 9.73 12.74
N VAL A 143 -3.88 10.43 13.82
CA VAL A 143 -4.24 10.07 15.19
C VAL A 143 -5.53 10.78 15.60
N ILE A 144 -6.54 10.01 15.95
CA ILE A 144 -7.87 10.47 16.33
C ILE A 144 -8.07 10.23 17.83
N ARG A 145 -8.64 11.24 18.50
CA ARG A 145 -9.14 11.19 19.88
C ARG A 145 -10.63 10.95 19.83
N SER A 146 -11.04 9.74 20.21
CA SER A 146 -12.45 9.35 20.24
C SER A 146 -12.99 9.50 21.66
N TYR A 147 -13.80 10.53 21.90
CA TYR A 147 -14.60 10.65 23.12
C TYR A 147 -16.00 10.06 22.88
N SER A 148 -16.73 9.80 23.96
CA SER A 148 -18.10 9.30 23.91
C SER A 148 -19.07 10.20 23.15
N ASN A 149 -18.79 11.51 23.07
CA ASN A 149 -19.66 12.53 22.48
C ASN A 149 -19.08 13.24 21.26
N ALA A 150 -17.76 13.15 21.02
CA ALA A 150 -17.09 13.86 19.95
C ALA A 150 -15.77 13.19 19.57
N ASN A 151 -15.48 13.20 18.27
CA ASN A 151 -14.19 12.75 17.74
C ASN A 151 -13.40 13.96 17.27
N VAL A 152 -12.16 14.09 17.74
CA VAL A 152 -11.28 15.21 17.41
C VAL A 152 -9.89 14.72 17.01
N THR A 153 -9.19 15.54 16.24
CA THR A 153 -7.78 15.31 15.91
C THR A 153 -7.06 16.65 15.92
N THR A 154 -5.77 16.63 16.23
CA THR A 154 -4.86 17.78 16.06
C THR A 154 -3.92 17.57 14.88
N ASP A 155 -4.01 16.41 14.22
CA ASP A 155 -3.21 16.12 13.05
C ASP A 155 -3.84 16.81 11.83
N ASP A 156 -2.99 17.34 10.96
CA ASP A 156 -3.38 17.66 9.60
C ASP A 156 -3.44 16.38 8.76
N GLN A 157 -4.31 16.35 7.75
CA GLN A 157 -4.32 15.24 6.81
C GLN A 157 -3.02 15.20 6.00
N SER A 158 -2.42 14.02 5.88
CA SER A 158 -1.25 13.78 5.04
C SER A 158 -1.57 13.04 3.75
N ILE A 159 -2.83 12.63 3.55
CA ILE A 159 -3.26 11.81 2.42
C ILE A 159 -3.03 12.49 1.09
N ILE A 160 -3.33 13.78 0.99
CA ILE A 160 -3.32 14.54 -0.25
C ILE A 160 -2.40 15.75 -0.07
N ARG A 161 -1.24 15.75 -0.74
CA ARG A 161 -0.32 16.89 -0.79
C ARG A 161 0.19 17.12 -2.20
N GLU A 162 0.13 18.37 -2.66
CA GLU A 162 0.72 18.81 -3.94
C GLU A 162 0.29 17.96 -5.16
N GLY A 163 -0.96 17.47 -5.16
CA GLY A 163 -1.49 16.63 -6.25
C GLY A 163 -1.08 15.16 -6.19
N ARG A 164 -0.28 14.74 -5.20
CA ARG A 164 0.03 13.33 -4.91
C ARG A 164 -0.87 12.80 -3.81
N ILE A 165 -1.31 11.56 -3.97
CA ILE A 165 -2.06 10.84 -2.93
C ILE A 165 -1.13 9.80 -2.31
N THR A 166 -0.97 9.88 -0.99
CA THR A 166 -0.14 8.98 -0.19
C THR A 166 -0.95 8.50 1.00
N ILE A 167 -1.39 7.23 1.02
CA ILE A 167 -2.21 6.68 2.10
C ILE A 167 -1.39 5.66 2.87
N PRO A 168 -0.93 5.96 4.10
CA PRO A 168 -0.34 4.97 4.99
C PRO A 168 -1.39 3.93 5.39
N VAL A 169 -1.04 2.66 5.30
CA VAL A 169 -1.91 1.54 5.67
C VAL A 169 -1.18 0.58 6.59
N ILE A 170 -1.91 -0.01 7.53
CA ILE A 170 -1.44 -1.14 8.33
C ILE A 170 -2.10 -2.39 7.76
N LEU A 171 -1.33 -3.43 7.51
CA LEU A 171 -1.80 -4.71 6.98
C LEU A 171 -1.48 -5.81 8.00
N THR A 172 -2.39 -6.76 8.13
CA THR A 172 -2.20 -7.92 8.99
C THR A 172 -3.04 -9.10 8.47
N GLY A 173 -2.53 -10.32 8.62
CA GLY A 173 -3.30 -11.53 8.36
C GLY A 173 -4.30 -11.87 9.46
N GLU A 174 -4.30 -11.14 10.57
CA GLU A 174 -5.16 -11.36 11.73
C GLU A 174 -6.40 -10.45 11.69
N ASN A 175 -7.59 -10.98 12.02
CA ASN A 175 -8.82 -10.18 11.97
C ASN A 175 -8.98 -9.23 13.17
N LEU A 176 -8.62 -9.71 14.36
CA LEU A 176 -8.74 -8.97 15.61
C LEU A 176 -7.68 -9.46 16.58
N THR A 177 -6.87 -8.52 17.06
CA THR A 177 -5.87 -8.77 18.10
C THR A 177 -6.07 -7.73 19.21
N SER A 178 -6.37 -8.19 20.42
CA SER A 178 -6.58 -7.32 21.57
C SER A 178 -5.71 -7.75 22.74
N ILE A 179 -5.01 -6.80 23.33
CA ILE A 179 -4.05 -7.03 24.41
C ILE A 179 -4.34 -6.01 25.49
N SER A 180 -4.63 -6.50 26.70
CA SER A 180 -4.79 -5.65 27.87
C SER A 180 -3.56 -5.75 28.77
N GLY A 181 -3.16 -4.64 29.37
CA GLY A 181 -2.05 -4.61 30.32
C GLY A 181 -1.80 -3.23 30.90
N SER A 182 -0.79 -3.14 31.77
CA SER A 182 -0.38 -1.89 32.43
C SER A 182 1.09 -1.52 32.20
N GLU A 183 1.84 -2.40 31.54
CA GLU A 183 3.27 -2.21 31.24
C GLU A 183 3.46 -1.66 29.83
N VAL A 184 4.69 -1.26 29.49
CA VAL A 184 5.02 -0.79 28.14
C VAL A 184 4.96 -1.97 27.16
N ARG A 185 4.29 -1.77 26.03
CA ARG A 185 4.19 -2.75 24.95
C ARG A 185 4.89 -2.25 23.70
N GLU A 186 5.78 -3.06 23.15
CA GLU A 186 6.33 -2.80 21.81
C GLU A 186 5.38 -3.32 20.73
N VAL A 187 5.11 -2.45 19.76
CA VAL A 187 4.38 -2.76 18.53
C VAL A 187 5.39 -2.79 17.40
N ASN A 188 5.66 -3.99 16.88
CA ASN A 188 6.61 -4.21 15.80
C ASN A 188 5.92 -4.13 14.44
N LEU A 189 6.52 -3.37 13.53
CA LEU A 189 6.07 -3.14 12.17
C LEU A 189 7.13 -3.63 11.19
N ASN A 190 6.74 -4.48 10.26
CA ASN A 190 7.58 -4.87 9.14
C ASN A 190 7.17 -4.08 7.89
N PRO A 191 8.08 -3.82 6.93
CA PRO A 191 7.67 -3.26 5.66
C PRO A 191 6.81 -4.28 4.89
N ALA A 192 5.70 -3.82 4.33
CA ALA A 192 4.88 -4.62 3.44
C ALA A 192 5.57 -4.80 2.07
N THR A 193 5.39 -5.97 1.47
CA THR A 193 5.84 -6.21 0.09
C THR A 193 5.07 -5.31 -0.87
N GLU A 194 5.79 -4.51 -1.67
CA GLU A 194 5.18 -3.66 -2.69
C GLU A 194 4.80 -4.49 -3.93
N ALA A 195 3.55 -4.38 -4.37
CA ALA A 195 3.08 -5.01 -5.59
C ALA A 195 3.79 -4.40 -6.82
N LEU A 196 3.63 -5.02 -8.00
CA LEU A 196 4.05 -4.37 -9.24
C LEU A 196 3.26 -3.05 -9.42
N PRO A 197 3.94 -1.93 -9.74
CA PRO A 197 3.24 -0.68 -9.99
C PRO A 197 2.34 -0.82 -11.21
N ILE A 198 1.20 -0.14 -11.16
CA ILE A 198 0.27 -0.07 -12.29
C ILE A 198 0.54 1.23 -13.03
N ILE A 199 0.92 1.10 -14.31
CA ILE A 199 1.13 2.23 -15.21
C ILE A 199 -0.14 2.44 -16.03
N ILE A 200 -0.68 3.65 -15.98
CA ILE A 200 -1.88 4.06 -16.70
C ILE A 200 -1.45 4.91 -17.90
N ASN A 201 -1.56 4.34 -19.09
CA ASN A 201 -1.22 5.00 -20.35
C ASN A 201 -2.31 4.72 -21.41
N PRO A 202 -3.02 5.73 -21.95
CA PRO A 202 -2.91 7.16 -21.62
C PRO A 202 -3.36 7.45 -20.18
N PRO A 203 -2.96 8.61 -19.59
CA PRO A 203 -3.35 8.98 -18.23
C PRO A 203 -4.86 8.93 -18.05
N GLY A 204 -5.31 8.40 -16.91
CA GLY A 204 -6.71 8.06 -16.70
C GLY A 204 -7.27 8.52 -15.36
N ASP A 205 -8.57 8.32 -15.20
CA ASP A 205 -9.30 8.66 -13.98
C ASP A 205 -9.23 7.53 -12.97
N VAL A 206 -9.04 7.90 -11.71
CA VAL A 206 -8.92 6.99 -10.58
C VAL A 206 -9.88 7.44 -9.48
N ASN A 207 -10.73 6.50 -9.06
CA ASN A 207 -11.64 6.66 -7.95
C ASN A 207 -11.13 5.84 -6.76
N ILE A 208 -10.91 6.49 -5.63
CA ILE A 208 -10.46 5.86 -4.39
C ILE A 208 -11.59 5.97 -3.38
N THR A 209 -11.90 4.87 -2.72
CA THR A 209 -12.79 4.88 -1.56
C THR A 209 -12.10 4.29 -0.33
N LEU A 210 -12.20 5.00 0.79
CA LEU A 210 -11.67 4.58 2.09
C LEU A 210 -12.85 4.40 3.05
N THR A 211 -12.90 3.29 3.76
CA THR A 211 -13.88 3.12 4.85
C THR A 211 -13.36 3.76 6.12
N THR A 212 -14.21 4.46 6.85
CA THR A 212 -13.82 5.07 8.13
C THR A 212 -14.92 4.90 9.16
N SER A 213 -14.54 4.69 10.42
CA SER A 213 -15.47 4.77 11.55
C SER A 213 -15.61 6.19 12.12
N TYR A 214 -14.84 7.15 11.59
CA TYR A 214 -14.75 8.53 12.09
C TYR A 214 -15.08 9.57 10.99
N PRO A 215 -16.24 9.49 10.34
CA PRO A 215 -16.56 10.33 9.19
C PRO A 215 -16.58 11.83 9.51
N ASP A 216 -16.99 12.23 10.72
CA ASP A 216 -17.01 13.64 11.12
C ASP A 216 -15.60 14.25 11.17
N VAL A 217 -14.60 13.46 11.55
CA VAL A 217 -13.20 13.90 11.59
C VAL A 217 -12.70 14.09 10.16
N TRP A 218 -12.88 13.08 9.31
CA TRP A 218 -12.44 13.15 7.91
C TRP A 218 -13.15 14.22 7.10
N LYS A 219 -14.43 14.48 7.39
CA LYS A 219 -15.17 15.56 6.74
C LYS A 219 -14.51 16.91 7.02
N ARG A 220 -14.07 17.17 8.27
CA ARG A 220 -13.34 18.40 8.60
C ARG A 220 -11.94 18.44 7.99
N LEU A 221 -11.22 17.31 7.99
CA LEU A 221 -9.87 17.22 7.43
C LEU A 221 -9.83 17.42 5.90
N LEU A 222 -10.92 17.10 5.20
CA LEU A 222 -11.00 17.13 3.74
C LEU A 222 -11.87 18.27 3.21
N ASP A 223 -12.37 19.17 4.06
CA ASP A 223 -13.35 20.21 3.69
C ASP A 223 -12.80 21.15 2.60
N ASP A 224 -11.52 21.53 2.72
CA ASP A 224 -10.83 22.41 1.77
C ASP A 224 -10.18 21.67 0.60
N ILE A 225 -10.35 20.35 0.50
CA ILE A 225 -9.69 19.55 -0.53
C ILE A 225 -10.63 19.31 -1.71
N PRO A 226 -10.24 19.70 -2.93
CA PRO A 226 -11.08 19.51 -4.09
C PRO A 226 -11.20 18.03 -4.47
N ASN A 227 -12.35 17.68 -5.04
CA ASN A 227 -12.69 16.33 -5.51
C ASN A 227 -12.58 15.26 -4.41
N THR A 228 -12.87 15.65 -3.17
CA THR A 228 -13.09 14.73 -2.05
C THR A 228 -14.47 14.92 -1.46
N ASN A 229 -15.06 13.84 -0.96
CA ASN A 229 -16.34 13.88 -0.26
C ASN A 229 -16.38 12.79 0.81
N VAL A 230 -17.06 13.04 1.92
CA VAL A 230 -17.31 12.03 2.96
C VAL A 230 -18.81 11.82 3.08
N SER A 231 -19.26 10.59 2.84
CA SER A 231 -20.67 10.23 2.90
C SER A 231 -20.85 8.89 3.62
N GLY A 232 -21.64 8.88 4.69
CA GLY A 232 -21.71 7.74 5.60
C GLY A 232 -20.32 7.43 6.16
N ASN A 233 -19.94 6.16 6.16
CA ASN A 233 -18.64 5.67 6.63
C ASN A 233 -17.62 5.54 5.50
N THR A 234 -17.73 6.37 4.45
CA THR A 234 -16.87 6.26 3.26
C THR A 234 -16.35 7.61 2.82
N ILE A 235 -15.04 7.69 2.65
CA ILE A 235 -14.32 8.80 2.04
C ILE A 235 -14.17 8.50 0.55
N PHE A 236 -14.54 9.45 -0.29
CA PHE A 236 -14.43 9.39 -1.74
C PHE A 236 -13.37 10.37 -2.20
N ILE A 237 -12.41 9.91 -3.01
CA ILE A 237 -11.38 10.76 -3.62
C ILE A 237 -11.36 10.44 -5.11
N ASN A 238 -11.61 11.45 -5.94
CA ASN A 238 -11.53 11.32 -7.41
C ASN A 238 -10.33 12.12 -7.92
N ARG A 239 -9.53 11.51 -8.79
CA ARG A 239 -8.42 12.17 -9.49
C ARG A 239 -8.40 11.79 -10.95
N THR A 240 -8.03 12.76 -11.79
CA THR A 240 -7.90 12.62 -13.24
C THR A 240 -6.43 12.75 -13.64
N GLY A 241 -6.05 12.18 -14.78
CA GLY A 241 -4.68 12.31 -15.31
C GLY A 241 -3.63 11.55 -14.51
N ILE A 242 -4.03 10.48 -13.82
CA ILE A 242 -3.11 9.61 -13.09
C ILE A 242 -2.32 8.76 -14.10
N LYS A 243 -1.01 8.62 -13.82
CA LYS A 243 -0.08 7.80 -14.61
C LYS A 243 0.40 6.57 -13.87
N GLU A 244 0.41 6.59 -12.53
CA GLU A 244 0.98 5.51 -11.74
C GLU A 244 0.22 5.27 -10.43
N ILE A 245 0.00 3.99 -10.12
CA ILE A 245 -0.55 3.51 -8.85
C ILE A 245 0.43 2.50 -8.26
N ARG A 246 0.92 2.76 -7.05
CA ARG A 246 1.71 1.84 -6.22
C ARG A 246 0.92 1.47 -4.98
N TYR A 247 0.98 0.21 -4.60
CA TYR A 247 0.26 -0.31 -3.46
C TYR A 247 0.95 -1.54 -2.88
N PRO A 248 0.80 -1.82 -1.59
CA PRO A 248 1.32 -3.02 -0.97
C PRO A 248 0.43 -4.24 -1.28
N GLU A 249 1.03 -5.42 -1.28
CA GLU A 249 0.29 -6.69 -1.27
C GLU A 249 -0.38 -6.91 0.09
N ASN A 250 -1.55 -7.54 0.11
CA ASN A 250 -2.24 -7.85 1.37
C ASN A 250 -1.42 -8.82 2.22
N ALA A 251 -1.31 -8.54 3.52
CA ALA A 251 -0.61 -9.41 4.44
C ALA A 251 -1.43 -10.70 4.69
N THR A 252 -0.78 -11.85 4.54
CA THR A 252 -1.36 -13.18 4.83
C THR A 252 -0.75 -13.83 6.06
N ALA A 253 0.41 -13.34 6.50
CA ALA A 253 1.12 -13.81 7.68
C ALA A 253 0.67 -13.06 8.95
N SER A 254 0.90 -13.68 10.10
CA SER A 254 0.75 -13.04 11.39
C SER A 254 1.77 -11.91 11.57
N GLY A 255 1.38 -10.88 12.33
CA GLY A 255 2.17 -9.66 12.51
C GLY A 255 1.55 -8.45 11.81
N LEU A 256 2.24 -7.32 11.98
CA LEU A 256 1.83 -6.02 11.43
C LEU A 256 2.82 -5.59 10.36
N TYR A 257 2.26 -5.15 9.24
CA TYR A 257 3.01 -4.68 8.11
C TYR A 257 2.61 -3.25 7.79
N ALA A 258 3.59 -2.35 7.74
CA ALA A 258 3.41 -1.00 7.28
C ALA A 258 3.44 -0.99 5.75
N GLY A 259 2.41 -0.43 5.13
CA GLY A 259 2.31 -0.26 3.69
C GLY A 259 1.99 1.18 3.31
N LEU A 260 2.22 1.52 2.06
CA LEU A 260 1.96 2.86 1.54
C LEU A 260 1.36 2.77 0.15
N ILE A 261 0.17 3.34 -0.02
CA ILE A 261 -0.47 3.48 -1.32
C ILE A 261 -0.06 4.84 -1.87
N ARG A 262 0.50 4.86 -3.09
CA ARG A 262 0.89 6.10 -3.78
C ARG A 262 0.20 6.18 -5.13
N ILE A 263 -0.48 7.29 -5.39
CA ILE A 263 -1.14 7.55 -6.66
C ILE A 263 -0.65 8.91 -7.18
N SER A 264 -0.15 8.91 -8.41
CA SER A 264 0.60 10.03 -8.97
C SER A 264 0.22 10.32 -10.43
N ASN A 265 0.22 11.61 -10.78
CA ASN A 265 0.14 12.12 -12.15
C ASN A 265 1.49 12.07 -12.89
N GLU A 266 2.56 11.72 -12.19
CA GLU A 266 3.88 11.40 -12.71
C GLU A 266 4.06 9.89 -12.69
N SER A 267 4.79 9.38 -13.68
CA SER A 267 5.25 8.00 -13.64
C SER A 267 6.76 7.96 -13.53
N THR A 268 7.25 7.08 -12.66
CA THR A 268 8.65 6.69 -12.56
C THR A 268 9.04 5.70 -13.64
N ALA A 269 8.06 5.09 -14.32
CA ALA A 269 8.29 4.13 -15.36
C ALA A 269 8.92 4.78 -16.59
N LYS A 270 9.94 4.11 -17.11
CA LYS A 270 10.59 4.41 -18.37
C LYS A 270 10.09 3.40 -19.39
N SER A 271 9.86 3.86 -20.62
CA SER A 271 9.51 2.99 -21.73
C SER A 271 10.61 3.04 -22.78
N VAL A 272 10.91 1.88 -23.34
CA VAL A 272 11.84 1.72 -24.45
C VAL A 272 11.13 0.92 -25.53
N ARG A 273 11.19 1.43 -26.76
CA ARG A 273 10.70 0.71 -27.93
C ARG A 273 11.85 0.08 -28.69
N LEU A 274 11.65 -1.18 -29.07
CA LEU A 274 12.57 -2.00 -29.83
C LEU A 274 12.00 -2.14 -31.23
N TYR A 275 12.52 -1.36 -32.18
CA TYR A 275 12.12 -1.43 -33.59
C TYR A 275 13.02 -2.36 -34.38
N PRO A 276 12.48 -3.30 -35.18
CA PRO A 276 13.25 -3.99 -36.21
C PRO A 276 13.83 -2.98 -37.22
N LYS A 277 15.15 -3.03 -37.46
CA LYS A 277 15.89 -2.02 -38.25
C LYS A 277 15.38 -1.86 -39.68
N ALA A 278 14.89 -2.93 -40.32
CA ALA A 278 14.38 -2.86 -41.68
C ALA A 278 13.24 -1.84 -41.85
N ILE A 279 12.52 -1.50 -40.77
CA ILE A 279 11.43 -0.49 -40.79
C ILE A 279 11.98 0.95 -40.86
N LEU A 280 13.21 1.20 -40.41
CA LEU A 280 13.77 2.55 -40.24
C LEU A 280 14.66 3.02 -41.40
N ASP A 281 15.25 2.11 -42.17
CA ASP A 281 16.22 2.48 -43.22
C ASP A 281 15.55 2.93 -44.54
N ASN A 282 14.23 2.82 -44.68
CA ASN A 282 13.44 3.25 -45.85
C ASN A 282 14.03 2.76 -47.20
N THR A 283 14.81 1.68 -47.18
CA THR A 283 15.47 1.09 -48.36
C THR A 283 14.53 0.20 -49.16
N SER A 284 13.32 -0.08 -48.66
CA SER A 284 12.25 -0.62 -49.49
C SER A 284 11.51 0.53 -50.17
N THR A 285 11.85 0.78 -51.42
CA THR A 285 10.94 1.45 -52.36
C THR A 285 9.71 0.56 -52.52
N GLY A 286 8.74 0.72 -51.63
CA GLY A 286 7.48 -0.02 -51.61
C GLY A 286 7.45 -1.13 -50.57
N TYR A 287 6.54 -0.97 -49.60
CA TYR A 287 5.64 -1.95 -48.95
C TYR A 287 6.12 -3.36 -48.56
N TRP A 288 7.39 -3.70 -48.62
CA TRP A 288 7.88 -5.05 -48.35
C TRP A 288 9.00 -4.98 -47.32
N LEU A 289 8.76 -5.57 -46.15
CA LEU A 289 9.80 -5.99 -45.23
C LEU A 289 9.95 -7.50 -45.43
N ASP A 290 11.09 -7.96 -45.96
CA ASP A 290 11.40 -9.38 -45.90
C ASP A 290 11.86 -9.68 -44.46
N LEU A 291 11.23 -10.65 -43.77
CA LEU A 291 11.59 -10.99 -42.39
C LEU A 291 13.05 -11.47 -42.27
N GLY A 292 13.67 -11.85 -43.41
CA GLY A 292 15.11 -12.09 -43.52
C GLY A 292 16.01 -10.87 -43.32
N GLU A 293 15.46 -9.66 -43.37
CA GLU A 293 16.17 -8.39 -43.22
C GLU A 293 16.13 -7.83 -41.79
N VAL A 294 15.45 -8.52 -40.85
CA VAL A 294 15.41 -8.19 -39.41
C VAL A 294 16.77 -8.48 -38.76
N THR A 295 17.75 -7.62 -39.03
CA THR A 295 19.15 -7.84 -38.67
C THR A 295 19.61 -7.02 -37.46
N MET A 296 18.84 -6.02 -37.03
CA MET A 296 19.21 -5.11 -35.93
C MET A 296 17.95 -4.51 -35.28
N PHE A 297 18.07 -4.02 -34.04
CA PHE A 297 17.07 -3.15 -33.42
C PHE A 297 17.66 -1.76 -33.17
N ARG A 298 16.85 -0.70 -33.31
CA ARG A 298 17.22 0.67 -32.96
C ARG A 298 16.32 1.18 -31.84
N TYR A 299 16.96 1.80 -30.86
CA TYR A 299 16.35 2.40 -29.69
C TYR A 299 16.00 3.88 -29.94
N ASP A 300 15.10 4.46 -29.15
CA ASP A 300 14.73 5.90 -29.20
C ASP A 300 15.93 6.83 -28.94
N ASP A 301 17.02 6.34 -28.32
CA ASP A 301 18.27 7.07 -28.10
C ASP A 301 19.23 7.06 -29.31
N GLY A 302 18.83 6.44 -30.42
CA GLY A 302 19.57 6.41 -31.67
C GLY A 302 20.65 5.34 -31.76
N LYS A 303 20.91 4.54 -30.71
CA LYS A 303 21.91 3.46 -30.73
C LYS A 303 21.39 2.20 -31.44
N THR A 304 22.28 1.53 -32.16
CA THR A 304 21.98 0.31 -32.95
C THR A 304 22.66 -0.91 -32.36
N TYR A 305 21.95 -2.02 -32.24
CA TYR A 305 22.51 -3.27 -31.71
C TYR A 305 22.26 -4.45 -32.66
N ARG A 306 23.24 -5.36 -32.72
CA ARG A 306 23.37 -6.37 -33.77
C ARG A 306 22.71 -7.69 -33.34
N ASN A 307 21.79 -8.19 -34.15
CA ASN A 307 21.21 -9.53 -34.00
C ASN A 307 22.32 -10.61 -34.16
N LYS A 308 22.28 -11.67 -33.33
CA LYS A 308 23.21 -12.81 -33.42
C LYS A 308 22.66 -14.00 -34.23
N GLN A 309 21.43 -13.93 -34.76
CA GLN A 309 20.87 -14.98 -35.63
C GLN A 309 20.20 -14.40 -36.88
N THR A 310 20.57 -14.95 -38.02
CA THR A 310 19.92 -14.72 -39.31
C THR A 310 18.76 -15.70 -39.51
N TRP A 311 17.64 -15.19 -40.02
CA TRP A 311 16.61 -16.02 -40.64
C TRP A 311 17.25 -16.95 -41.68
N ARG A 312 16.97 -18.26 -41.61
CA ARG A 312 17.24 -19.14 -42.75
C ARG A 312 16.10 -18.97 -43.74
N ASN A 313 16.41 -18.28 -44.84
CA ASN A 313 15.53 -18.20 -45.99
C ASN A 313 15.51 -19.57 -46.69
N THR A 314 14.62 -20.47 -46.28
CA THR A 314 14.34 -21.73 -46.99
C THR A 314 12.84 -21.94 -47.14
N PRO A 315 12.27 -21.85 -48.36
CA PRO A 315 10.90 -22.28 -48.63
C PRO A 315 10.80 -23.82 -48.79
N PRO A 316 9.59 -24.44 -48.75
CA PRO A 316 8.27 -23.81 -48.63
C PRO A 316 7.33 -24.52 -47.61
N PHE A 317 7.79 -24.84 -46.40
CA PHE A 317 6.88 -25.25 -45.33
C PHE A 317 7.15 -24.39 -44.09
N PRO A 318 6.12 -23.89 -43.39
CA PRO A 318 6.30 -23.35 -42.06
C PRO A 318 6.76 -24.54 -41.20
N ASN A 319 8.07 -24.74 -41.12
CA ASN A 319 8.62 -25.72 -40.22
C ASN A 319 8.25 -25.23 -38.82
N PRO A 320 7.43 -25.96 -38.06
CA PRO A 320 7.03 -25.55 -36.72
C PRO A 320 8.21 -25.45 -35.76
N ASN A 321 9.45 -25.72 -36.19
CA ASN A 321 10.68 -25.56 -35.43
C ASN A 321 11.50 -24.32 -35.79
N VAL A 322 11.04 -23.44 -36.70
CA VAL A 322 11.72 -22.17 -37.01
C VAL A 322 11.13 -21.06 -36.14
N TYR A 323 11.97 -20.33 -35.43
CA TYR A 323 11.59 -19.20 -34.58
C TYR A 323 12.66 -18.12 -34.65
N PHE A 324 12.28 -16.87 -34.35
CA PHE A 324 13.22 -15.75 -34.25
C PHE A 324 13.68 -15.64 -32.81
N SER A 325 14.97 -15.90 -32.59
CA SER A 325 15.61 -15.60 -31.31
C SER A 325 16.25 -14.22 -31.40
N PHE A 326 15.95 -13.36 -30.44
CA PHE A 326 16.57 -12.06 -30.34
C PHE A 326 17.47 -12.05 -29.10
N TYR A 327 18.73 -11.71 -29.29
CA TYR A 327 19.64 -11.44 -28.19
C TYR A 327 19.76 -9.93 -28.05
N PHE A 328 19.18 -9.39 -26.99
CA PHE A 328 19.24 -7.96 -26.70
C PHE A 328 20.42 -7.69 -25.79
N ASP A 329 21.21 -6.66 -26.09
CA ASP A 329 21.91 -5.93 -25.04
C ASP A 329 20.87 -4.98 -24.44
N SER A 330 20.24 -5.40 -23.35
CA SER A 330 19.22 -4.62 -22.67
C SER A 330 19.75 -3.21 -22.32
N PRO A 331 19.16 -2.12 -22.85
CA PRO A 331 19.49 -0.75 -22.42
C PRO A 331 18.86 -0.43 -21.06
N ILE A 332 17.99 -1.34 -20.60
CA ILE A 332 17.35 -1.30 -19.32
C ILE A 332 18.43 -1.69 -18.29
N PRO A 333 18.63 -0.91 -17.21
CA PRO A 333 19.56 -1.26 -16.14
C PRO A 333 19.33 -2.69 -15.66
N GLN A 334 20.40 -3.46 -15.42
CA GLN A 334 20.28 -4.88 -15.00
C GLN A 334 19.44 -5.10 -13.74
N ASN A 335 19.31 -4.08 -12.89
CA ASN A 335 18.51 -4.11 -11.67
C ASN A 335 17.10 -3.54 -11.84
N ALA A 336 16.70 -3.15 -13.06
CA ALA A 336 15.38 -2.61 -13.30
C ALA A 336 14.32 -3.72 -13.24
N ARG A 337 13.14 -3.35 -12.75
CA ARG A 337 11.98 -4.25 -12.71
C ARG A 337 11.16 -4.01 -13.97
N ILE A 338 11.01 -5.03 -14.81
CA ILE A 338 10.13 -4.93 -15.99
C ILE A 338 8.68 -5.05 -15.51
N ILE A 339 7.88 -4.06 -15.85
CA ILE A 339 6.48 -3.95 -15.41
C ILE A 339 5.55 -4.48 -16.49
N ASN A 340 5.83 -4.12 -17.74
CA ASN A 340 5.02 -4.51 -18.88
C ASN A 340 5.90 -4.66 -20.12
N ALA A 341 5.52 -5.61 -20.95
CA ALA A 341 6.04 -5.76 -22.29
C ALA A 341 4.86 -5.95 -23.24
N THR A 342 4.89 -5.25 -24.37
CA THR A 342 3.82 -5.30 -25.35
C THR A 342 4.42 -5.45 -26.75
N LEU A 343 4.01 -6.52 -27.43
CA LEU A 343 4.38 -6.82 -28.80
C LEU A 343 3.38 -6.12 -29.73
N VAL A 344 3.83 -5.16 -30.53
CA VAL A 344 2.98 -4.47 -31.51
C VAL A 344 3.30 -4.99 -32.89
N ASN A 345 2.33 -5.68 -33.49
CA ASN A 345 2.45 -6.21 -34.84
C ASN A 345 1.62 -5.41 -35.83
N LYS A 346 1.97 -5.46 -37.11
CA LYS A 346 1.17 -4.96 -38.22
C LYS A 346 0.68 -6.16 -39.03
N TYR A 347 -0.63 -6.20 -39.28
CA TYR A 347 -1.29 -7.27 -40.03
C TYR A 347 -1.72 -6.75 -41.40
N ALA A 348 -1.27 -7.38 -42.48
CA ALA A 348 -1.78 -7.14 -43.83
C ALA A 348 -2.56 -8.36 -44.31
N LYS A 349 -3.85 -8.16 -44.64
CA LYS A 349 -4.73 -9.22 -45.13
C LYS A 349 -4.45 -9.52 -46.61
N SER A 350 -4.30 -10.80 -46.95
CA SER A 350 -4.62 -11.33 -48.28
C SER A 350 -5.94 -12.13 -48.19
N ASP A 351 -6.65 -12.27 -49.30
CA ASP A 351 -8.05 -12.69 -49.34
C ASP A 351 -8.30 -14.10 -48.77
N GLY A 352 -8.63 -14.22 -47.47
CA GLY A 352 -9.02 -15.49 -46.85
C GLY A 352 -9.32 -15.43 -45.34
N ASN A 353 -9.84 -16.54 -44.78
CA ASN A 353 -9.92 -16.77 -43.33
C ASN A 353 -8.61 -17.39 -42.86
N ILE A 354 -7.79 -16.58 -42.20
CA ILE A 354 -6.46 -16.97 -41.75
C ILE A 354 -6.44 -16.92 -40.23
N THR A 355 -6.00 -18.01 -39.62
CA THR A 355 -5.78 -18.14 -38.17
C THR A 355 -4.28 -18.02 -37.90
N CYS A 356 -3.91 -17.05 -37.09
CA CYS A 356 -2.51 -16.81 -36.71
C CYS A 356 -2.35 -16.89 -35.20
N GLU A 357 -1.20 -17.36 -34.75
CA GLU A 357 -0.88 -17.51 -33.33
C GLU A 357 0.54 -17.03 -33.06
N VAL A 358 0.76 -16.46 -31.88
CA VAL A 358 2.07 -16.01 -31.39
C VAL A 358 2.47 -16.87 -30.21
N LYS A 359 3.75 -17.26 -30.15
CA LYS A 359 4.36 -17.89 -28.98
C LYS A 359 5.59 -17.10 -28.55
N ILE A 360 5.68 -16.78 -27.27
CA ILE A 360 6.77 -16.02 -26.64
C ILE A 360 7.59 -16.96 -25.78
N TYR A 361 8.91 -16.82 -25.86
CA TYR A 361 9.87 -17.65 -25.12
C TYR A 361 10.77 -16.73 -24.29
N ASN A 362 11.07 -17.14 -23.07
CA ASN A 362 12.11 -16.51 -22.25
C ASN A 362 13.16 -17.55 -21.82
N SER A 363 14.02 -17.16 -20.88
CA SER A 363 15.11 -18.00 -20.37
C SER A 363 14.64 -19.28 -19.63
N THR A 364 13.40 -19.32 -19.14
CA THR A 364 12.89 -20.33 -18.20
C THR A 364 11.54 -20.97 -18.60
N SER A 365 10.82 -20.42 -19.58
CA SER A 365 9.42 -20.75 -19.90
C SER A 365 9.02 -20.32 -21.31
N GLU A 366 7.88 -20.84 -21.77
CA GLU A 366 7.23 -20.47 -23.02
C GLU A 366 5.74 -20.15 -22.78
N SER A 367 5.17 -19.27 -23.61
CA SER A 367 3.75 -18.93 -23.55
C SER A 367 2.87 -20.02 -24.16
N ASP A 368 1.59 -20.02 -23.82
CA ASP A 368 0.58 -20.69 -24.65
C ASP A 368 0.49 -20.02 -26.03
N TYR A 369 -0.16 -20.69 -26.99
CA TYR A 369 -0.44 -20.10 -28.29
C TYR A 369 -1.47 -18.98 -28.14
N ILE A 370 -1.08 -17.76 -28.52
CA ILE A 370 -1.94 -16.59 -28.39
C ILE A 370 -2.53 -16.25 -29.78
N PRO A 371 -3.85 -16.40 -29.98
CA PRO A 371 -4.47 -16.17 -31.28
C PRO A 371 -4.51 -14.67 -31.63
N LEU A 372 -4.28 -14.37 -32.91
CA LEU A 372 -4.41 -13.04 -33.50
C LEU A 372 -5.70 -12.99 -34.35
N THR A 373 -6.71 -12.20 -33.94
CA THR A 373 -8.04 -12.18 -34.59
C THR A 373 -8.35 -10.86 -35.31
N TYR A 374 -8.64 -10.87 -36.61
CA TYR A 374 -9.06 -9.69 -37.41
C TYR A 374 -10.46 -9.13 -37.00
N PRO A 375 -10.80 -7.83 -37.20
CA PRO A 375 -10.03 -6.70 -37.76
C PRO A 375 -9.13 -6.03 -36.73
N LEU A 376 -7.84 -5.92 -37.04
CA LEU A 376 -6.84 -5.37 -36.13
C LEU A 376 -6.14 -4.18 -36.78
N THR A 377 -6.50 -2.98 -36.37
CA THR A 377 -5.82 -1.79 -36.88
C THR A 377 -4.38 -1.73 -36.33
N TYR A 378 -4.08 -2.23 -35.13
CA TYR A 378 -2.72 -2.50 -34.61
C TYR A 378 -2.83 -3.46 -33.40
N PRO A 379 -2.68 -4.79 -33.55
CA PRO A 379 -2.74 -5.69 -32.40
C PRO A 379 -1.52 -5.49 -31.51
N SER A 380 -1.70 -4.75 -30.42
CA SER A 380 -0.81 -4.78 -29.27
C SER A 380 -1.13 -6.03 -28.44
N LEU A 381 -0.17 -6.95 -28.36
CA LEU A 381 -0.26 -8.15 -27.55
C LEU A 381 0.56 -7.96 -26.26
N THR A 382 -0.10 -8.03 -25.11
CA THR A 382 0.58 -7.95 -23.82
C THR A 382 1.32 -9.25 -23.53
N CYS A 383 2.64 -9.17 -23.35
CA CYS A 383 3.52 -10.30 -23.04
C CYS A 383 4.19 -10.20 -21.65
N GLY A 384 3.76 -9.26 -20.83
CA GLY A 384 4.39 -8.92 -19.53
C GLY A 384 4.57 -10.07 -18.54
N GLU A 385 3.77 -11.14 -18.62
CA GLU A 385 3.96 -12.31 -17.74
C GLU A 385 5.23 -13.11 -18.05
N TYR A 386 5.76 -13.02 -19.28
CA TYR A 386 6.93 -13.78 -19.75
C TYR A 386 8.22 -12.97 -19.72
N ILE A 387 8.14 -11.64 -19.68
CA ILE A 387 9.31 -10.75 -19.68
C ILE A 387 9.32 -10.01 -18.36
N ARG A 388 9.84 -10.66 -17.30
CA ARG A 388 9.81 -10.12 -15.92
C ARG A 388 11.16 -9.56 -15.48
N THR A 389 12.25 -10.08 -16.03
CA THR A 389 13.62 -9.69 -15.69
C THR A 389 14.36 -9.18 -16.92
N THR A 390 15.44 -8.42 -16.70
CA THR A 390 16.35 -8.05 -17.79
C THR A 390 16.97 -9.27 -18.46
N ASP A 391 17.15 -10.38 -17.73
CA ASP A 391 17.66 -11.63 -18.28
C ASP A 391 16.63 -12.33 -19.17
N ASP A 392 15.35 -12.27 -18.82
CA ASP A 392 14.26 -12.72 -19.69
C ASP A 392 14.21 -11.89 -20.97
N LEU A 393 14.40 -10.57 -20.84
CA LEU A 393 14.50 -9.68 -21.99
C LEU A 393 15.70 -10.03 -22.87
N ASN A 394 16.89 -10.22 -22.28
CA ASN A 394 18.13 -10.54 -23.03
C ASN A 394 18.02 -11.85 -23.82
N ASN A 395 17.18 -12.79 -23.39
CA ASN A 395 16.97 -14.10 -24.01
C ASN A 395 15.61 -14.24 -24.71
N LEU A 396 14.87 -13.14 -24.90
CA LEU A 396 13.52 -13.16 -25.48
C LEU A 396 13.54 -13.70 -26.92
N SER A 397 12.74 -14.73 -27.16
CA SER A 397 12.51 -15.26 -28.50
C SER A 397 11.02 -15.23 -28.85
N VAL A 398 10.70 -14.89 -30.09
CA VAL A 398 9.30 -14.77 -30.56
C VAL A 398 9.11 -15.67 -31.76
N LYS A 399 8.00 -16.42 -31.74
CA LYS A 399 7.61 -17.31 -32.81
C LYS A 399 6.24 -16.93 -33.32
N LEU A 400 6.17 -16.71 -34.62
CA LEU A 400 4.96 -16.35 -35.33
C LEU A 400 4.50 -17.56 -36.13
N PHE A 401 3.25 -17.96 -35.95
CA PHE A 401 2.59 -19.01 -36.70
C PHE A 401 1.49 -18.40 -37.57
N GLY A 402 1.54 -18.65 -38.87
CA GLY A 402 0.46 -18.34 -39.80
C GLY A 402 0.17 -19.56 -40.65
N TYR A 403 -1.09 -19.97 -40.72
CA TYR A 403 -1.53 -21.01 -41.65
C TYR A 403 -2.87 -20.62 -42.26
N ASN A 404 -3.00 -20.88 -43.56
CA ASN A 404 -4.24 -20.67 -44.29
C ASN A 404 -5.16 -21.87 -44.03
N THR A 405 -6.42 -21.62 -43.69
CA THR A 405 -7.44 -22.68 -43.56
C THR A 405 -8.17 -22.95 -44.88
N TYR A 406 -7.94 -22.14 -45.92
CA TYR A 406 -8.51 -22.30 -47.25
C TYR A 406 -7.66 -23.21 -48.16
N THR A 407 -8.35 -24.14 -48.79
CA THR A 407 -7.88 -25.21 -49.65
C THR A 407 -6.96 -24.77 -50.79
N LEU A 408 -5.75 -25.35 -50.82
CA LEU A 408 -4.84 -25.80 -51.91
C LEU A 408 -4.73 -25.07 -53.28
N ALA A 409 -5.52 -24.06 -53.63
CA ALA A 409 -5.54 -23.48 -54.98
C ALA A 409 -4.72 -22.20 -55.14
N SER A 410 -4.44 -21.47 -54.07
CA SER A 410 -3.45 -20.39 -54.03
C SER A 410 -3.04 -20.17 -52.56
N PRO A 411 -1.79 -20.44 -52.16
CA PRO A 411 -1.33 -20.03 -50.84
C PRO A 411 -1.14 -18.52 -50.87
N ASP A 412 -2.23 -17.76 -50.73
CA ASP A 412 -2.14 -16.33 -50.49
C ASP A 412 -1.52 -16.15 -49.09
N TYR A 413 -0.29 -15.66 -49.06
CA TYR A 413 0.49 -15.46 -47.85
C TYR A 413 -0.08 -14.27 -47.06
N THR A 414 -0.08 -14.37 -45.74
CA THR A 414 -0.31 -13.23 -44.85
C THR A 414 1.02 -12.65 -44.42
N TYR A 415 1.12 -11.33 -44.48
CA TYR A 415 2.31 -10.61 -44.06
C TYR A 415 2.09 -10.07 -42.66
N HIS A 416 2.98 -10.47 -41.75
CA HIS A 416 2.99 -10.07 -40.35
C HIS A 416 4.33 -9.41 -40.05
N ASP A 417 4.30 -8.11 -39.85
CA ASP A 417 5.50 -7.36 -39.50
C ASP A 417 5.46 -7.04 -38.02
N LEU A 418 6.44 -7.54 -37.27
CA LEU A 418 6.72 -7.00 -35.94
C LEU A 418 7.06 -5.52 -36.11
N THR A 419 6.22 -4.63 -35.57
CA THR A 419 6.42 -3.19 -35.70
C THR A 419 7.40 -2.71 -34.63
N TYR A 420 7.12 -3.04 -33.37
CA TYR A 420 8.06 -2.85 -32.27
C TYR A 420 7.65 -3.69 -31.05
N ILE A 421 8.59 -3.87 -30.13
CA ILE A 421 8.29 -4.32 -28.76
C ILE A 421 8.44 -3.09 -27.86
N GLU A 422 7.40 -2.75 -27.11
CA GLU A 422 7.47 -1.71 -26.08
C GLU A 422 7.67 -2.35 -24.72
N ILE A 423 8.80 -2.04 -24.07
CA ILE A 423 9.13 -2.50 -22.72
C ILE A 423 9.02 -1.31 -21.77
N THR A 424 8.27 -1.48 -20.69
CA THR A 424 8.13 -0.50 -19.62
C THR A 424 8.75 -1.05 -18.33
N TYR A 425 9.65 -0.28 -17.72
CA TYR A 425 10.45 -0.68 -16.57
C TYR A 425 10.60 0.46 -15.55
N ILE A 426 10.95 0.12 -14.30
CA ILE A 426 11.32 1.07 -13.24
C ILE A 426 12.70 0.80 -12.66
#